data_AF-A0A7W9MRS0-F1
#
_entry.id   AF-A0A7W9MRS0-F1
#
_cell.length_a   1.000
_cell.length_b   1.000
_cell.length_c   1.000
_cell.angle_alpha   90.00
_cell.angle_beta   90.00
_cell.angle_gamma   90.00
#
_symmetry.space_group_name_H-M   'P 1'
#
loop_
_entity.id
_entity.type
_entity.pdbx_description
1 polymer ?
#
loop_
_entity_poly.entity_id
_entity_poly.type
_entity_poly.pdbx_seq_one_letter_code
_entity_poly.pdbx_strand_id
1 'polypeptide(L)'
;MDLPAEEECMGDTGLLIDHRIRNELGDRLYAVLKSLWPVTCQTCRRALGGGQHTLAVEQFGVVAQATLHHPGCRESRWILRSTMPVTPPATVVHRTGTFLAPGNHGNPDAARAVVLLNPGLERVLLIREAPIGHWRVALNRGFETAGLVPGARLDLDRPVFGAVAVLRPRSVVITFDHPDITPYEADVDDETRQLIEARAGLLLAVTHALHPRTLAGPDAIEPVIQGDRSLMGWIELNSAHSGAAQRNWVRDRRPTRGGVHRLWLC
;
A
#
# COMPACT_ATOMS: atom_id res chain seq x y z
N MET A 1 13.34 12.72 23.09
CA MET A 1 13.33 11.64 22.09
C MET A 1 12.88 12.31 20.80
N ASP A 2 13.86 12.80 20.06
CA ASP A 2 13.63 13.75 18.97
C ASP A 2 13.04 13.02 17.77
N LEU A 3 11.83 13.42 17.36
CA LEU A 3 11.23 12.98 16.10
C LEU A 3 11.90 13.74 14.95
N PRO A 4 12.32 13.08 13.86
CA PRO A 4 12.98 13.77 12.76
C PRO A 4 11.99 14.67 12.00
N ALA A 5 12.50 15.85 11.66
CA ALA A 5 11.82 16.88 10.90
C ALA A 5 11.58 16.46 9.43
N GLU A 6 10.36 16.75 8.97
CA GLU A 6 10.00 17.14 7.59
C GLU A 6 10.37 16.15 6.45
N GLU A 7 9.58 15.07 6.30
CA GLU A 7 9.52 14.26 5.07
C GLU A 7 8.44 14.78 4.12
N GLU A 8 8.75 15.86 3.38
CA GLU A 8 7.93 16.31 2.25
C GLU A 8 8.06 15.37 1.05
N CYS A 9 6.94 15.15 0.36
CA CYS A 9 6.86 14.32 -0.83
C CYS A 9 7.57 14.98 -2.03
N MET A 10 8.90 14.81 -2.14
CA MET A 10 9.83 15.12 -3.26
C MET A 10 9.45 16.30 -4.19
N GLY A 11 8.95 17.40 -3.65
CA GLY A 11 8.90 18.68 -4.34
C GLY A 11 10.26 19.37 -4.19
N ASP A 12 10.99 19.59 -5.28
CA ASP A 12 12.27 20.33 -5.36
C ASP A 12 13.55 19.77 -4.72
N THR A 13 13.53 18.62 -4.07
CA THR A 13 14.77 17.96 -3.61
C THR A 13 15.58 17.37 -4.77
N GLY A 14 16.91 17.47 -4.70
CA GLY A 14 17.86 17.15 -5.76
C GLY A 14 17.77 15.71 -6.28
N LEU A 15 16.84 15.44 -7.17
CA LEU A 15 16.74 14.15 -7.86
C LEU A 15 17.44 14.23 -9.21
N LEU A 16 18.47 13.41 -9.36
CA LEU A 16 19.14 13.16 -10.62
C LEU A 16 18.30 12.17 -11.42
N ILE A 17 17.82 12.65 -12.56
CA ILE A 17 17.05 11.88 -13.53
C ILE A 17 17.76 11.99 -14.88
N ASP A 18 18.01 10.85 -15.52
CA ASP A 18 18.57 10.79 -16.87
C ASP A 18 17.55 11.22 -17.93
N HIS A 19 18.04 11.80 -19.03
CA HIS A 19 17.22 12.27 -20.15
C HIS A 19 16.34 11.16 -20.73
N ARG A 20 16.84 9.92 -20.80
CA ARG A 20 16.06 8.79 -21.32
C ARG A 20 14.90 8.45 -20.41
N ILE A 21 15.09 8.49 -19.09
CA ILE A 21 13.99 8.26 -18.13
C ILE A 21 12.90 9.34 -18.32
N ARG A 22 13.29 10.61 -18.46
CA ARG A 22 12.34 11.69 -18.74
C ARG A 22 11.56 11.45 -20.03
N ASN A 23 12.25 11.05 -21.10
CA ASN A 23 11.62 10.80 -22.40
C ASN A 23 10.68 9.59 -22.38
N GLU A 24 11.08 8.49 -21.73
CA GLU A 24 10.27 7.26 -21.66
C GLU A 24 9.02 7.43 -20.78
N LEU A 25 9.13 8.16 -19.66
CA LEU A 25 8.00 8.37 -18.75
C LEU A 25 7.13 9.56 -19.15
N GLY A 26 7.69 10.59 -19.78
CA GLY A 26 6.99 11.83 -20.15
C GLY A 26 6.21 12.40 -18.95
N ASP A 27 4.94 12.74 -19.18
CA ASP A 27 4.04 13.30 -18.17
C ASP A 27 3.77 12.35 -16.98
N ARG A 28 4.06 11.05 -17.14
CA ARG A 28 3.89 10.05 -16.06
C ARG A 28 5.02 10.07 -15.05
N LEU A 29 6.13 10.76 -15.34
CA LEU A 29 7.24 10.89 -14.41
C LEU A 29 6.77 11.42 -13.05
N TYR A 30 5.90 12.43 -13.03
CA TYR A 30 5.37 12.99 -11.79
C TYR A 30 4.66 11.94 -10.93
N ALA A 31 3.85 11.08 -11.52
CA ALA A 31 3.15 10.01 -10.81
C ALA A 31 4.13 8.97 -10.24
N VAL A 32 5.21 8.66 -10.97
CA VAL A 32 6.29 7.80 -10.47
C VAL A 32 6.96 8.43 -9.25
N LEU A 33 7.33 9.71 -9.33
CA LEU A 33 7.98 10.43 -8.23
C LEU A 33 7.10 10.53 -6.99
N LYS A 34 5.80 10.80 -7.16
CA LYS A 34 4.83 10.82 -6.05
C LYS A 34 4.54 9.44 -5.44
N SER A 35 5.01 8.39 -6.07
CA SER A 35 4.88 7.01 -5.56
C SER A 35 6.17 6.50 -4.93
N LEU A 36 7.25 7.29 -4.98
CA LEU A 36 8.56 6.95 -4.44
C LEU A 36 8.83 7.76 -3.17
N TRP A 37 9.37 7.09 -2.15
CA TRP A 37 9.67 7.68 -0.86
C TRP A 37 11.15 7.46 -0.55
N PRO A 38 11.96 8.47 -0.20
CA PRO A 38 13.41 8.32 -0.03
C PRO A 38 13.79 7.81 1.36
N VAL A 39 13.45 6.57 1.70
CA VAL A 39 13.75 5.99 3.02
C VAL A 39 15.13 5.32 3.04
N THR A 40 15.34 4.27 2.24
CA THR A 40 16.56 3.45 2.20
C THR A 40 17.06 3.20 0.77
N CYS A 41 18.36 3.38 0.55
CA CYS A 41 18.98 3.13 -0.75
C CYS A 41 18.90 1.64 -1.13
N GLN A 42 18.34 1.35 -2.29
CA GLN A 42 18.12 -0.03 -2.76
C GLN A 42 19.42 -0.79 -3.08
N THR A 43 20.54 -0.06 -3.20
CA THR A 43 21.87 -0.66 -3.42
C THR A 43 22.62 -0.88 -2.11
N CYS A 44 22.88 0.16 -1.31
CA CYS A 44 23.75 0.05 -0.12
C CYS A 44 23.01 -0.12 1.20
N ARG A 45 21.67 -0.09 1.22
CA ARG A 45 20.82 -0.26 2.41
C ARG A 45 20.98 0.80 3.51
N ARG A 46 21.71 1.88 3.23
CA ARG A 46 21.78 3.05 4.13
C ARG A 46 20.63 4.00 3.84
N ALA A 47 20.25 4.80 4.84
CA ALA A 47 19.22 5.82 4.70
C ALA A 47 19.53 6.78 3.53
N LEU A 48 18.52 7.15 2.75
CA LEU A 48 18.67 8.13 1.67
C LEU A 48 18.78 9.56 2.23
N GLY A 49 18.02 9.87 3.29
CA GLY A 49 18.01 11.19 3.94
C GLY A 49 17.50 12.30 3.02
N GLY A 50 17.66 13.57 3.41
CA GLY A 50 17.24 14.74 2.60
C GLY A 50 18.22 15.16 1.50
N GLY A 51 19.20 14.31 1.16
CA GLY A 51 20.26 14.63 0.21
C GLY A 51 19.86 14.45 -1.26
N GLN A 52 20.85 14.54 -2.16
CA GLN A 52 20.64 14.24 -3.58
C GLN A 52 20.38 12.74 -3.78
N HIS A 53 19.48 12.38 -4.70
CA HIS A 53 19.14 11.00 -5.04
C HIS A 53 19.26 10.75 -6.54
N THR A 54 19.33 9.49 -6.96
CA THR A 54 19.23 9.07 -8.36
C THR A 54 18.02 8.17 -8.56
N LEU A 55 17.30 8.38 -9.67
CA LEU A 55 16.26 7.47 -10.12
C LEU A 55 16.83 6.50 -11.16
N ALA A 56 16.77 5.19 -10.90
CA ALA A 56 17.13 4.16 -11.86
C ALA A 56 15.89 3.36 -12.27
N VAL A 57 15.76 3.06 -13.57
CA VAL A 57 14.66 2.26 -14.11
C VAL A 57 15.21 1.04 -14.82
N GLU A 58 14.76 -0.15 -14.44
CA GLU A 58 15.08 -1.40 -15.12
C GLU A 58 13.82 -1.95 -15.81
N GLN A 59 13.87 -2.10 -17.12
CA GLN A 59 12.75 -2.56 -17.95
C GLN A 59 12.94 -4.01 -18.40
N PHE A 60 11.85 -4.78 -18.32
CA PHE A 60 11.69 -6.18 -18.69
C PHE A 60 10.41 -6.34 -19.53
N GLY A 61 10.53 -6.19 -20.85
CA GLY A 61 9.38 -6.22 -21.76
C GLY A 61 8.38 -5.09 -21.46
N VAL A 62 7.16 -5.46 -21.05
CA VAL A 62 6.05 -4.54 -20.69
C VAL A 62 6.02 -4.15 -19.21
N VAL A 63 7.01 -4.58 -18.44
CA VAL A 63 7.13 -4.25 -17.02
C VAL A 63 8.44 -3.51 -16.81
N ALA A 64 8.48 -2.56 -15.89
CA ALA A 64 9.71 -1.94 -15.43
C ALA A 64 9.66 -1.70 -13.91
N GLN A 65 10.82 -1.47 -13.32
CA GLN A 65 10.95 -1.15 -11.91
C GLN A 65 11.72 0.15 -11.76
N ALA A 66 11.10 1.15 -11.12
CA ALA A 66 11.76 2.40 -10.75
C ALA A 66 12.24 2.31 -9.31
N THR A 67 13.47 2.75 -9.04
CA THR A 67 14.13 2.65 -7.73
C THR A 67 14.94 3.89 -7.40
N LEU A 68 14.98 4.28 -6.13
CA LEU A 68 15.82 5.36 -5.61
C LEU A 68 17.15 4.86 -5.04
N HIS A 69 18.22 5.62 -5.28
CA HIS A 69 19.58 5.32 -4.82
C HIS A 69 20.34 6.59 -4.42
N HIS A 70 21.45 6.41 -3.70
CA HIS A 70 22.47 7.46 -3.59
C HIS A 70 23.19 7.64 -4.94
N PRO A 71 23.60 8.86 -5.31
CA PRO A 71 24.33 9.12 -6.55
C PRO A 71 25.58 8.25 -6.74
N GLY A 72 26.34 8.00 -5.67
CA GLY A 72 27.53 7.15 -5.71
C GLY A 72 27.25 5.64 -5.68
N CYS A 73 26.01 5.23 -5.39
CA CYS A 73 25.64 3.81 -5.39
C CYS A 73 25.10 3.35 -6.74
N ARG A 74 24.34 4.21 -7.42
CA ARG A 74 23.81 3.90 -8.73
C ARG A 74 23.53 5.16 -9.53
N GLU A 75 23.95 5.15 -10.79
CA GLU A 75 23.65 6.22 -11.73
C GLU A 75 22.15 6.25 -12.07
N SER A 76 21.65 7.45 -12.37
CA SER A 76 20.33 7.57 -12.98
C SER A 76 20.39 7.06 -14.42
N ARG A 77 19.64 6.01 -14.73
CA ARG A 77 19.64 5.39 -16.06
C ARG A 77 18.41 4.53 -16.31
N TRP A 78 17.95 4.53 -17.56
CA TRP A 78 17.00 3.53 -18.08
C TRP A 78 17.75 2.33 -18.68
N ILE A 79 17.58 1.16 -18.08
CA ILE A 79 18.30 -0.07 -18.46
C ILE A 79 17.30 -1.08 -19.01
N LEU A 80 17.51 -1.51 -20.25
CA LEU A 80 16.77 -2.62 -20.84
C LEU A 80 17.43 -3.93 -20.42
N ARG A 81 16.62 -4.88 -19.97
CA ARG A 81 17.07 -6.21 -19.52
C ARG A 81 16.21 -7.27 -20.21
N SER A 82 16.84 -8.39 -20.54
CA SER A 82 16.16 -9.55 -21.16
C SER A 82 15.39 -10.39 -20.16
N THR A 83 15.82 -10.42 -18.89
CA THR A 83 15.21 -11.23 -17.82
C THR A 83 15.02 -10.39 -16.57
N MET A 84 13.88 -10.57 -15.90
CA MET A 84 13.62 -9.94 -14.61
C MET A 84 14.56 -10.56 -13.56
N PRO A 85 15.40 -9.78 -12.85
CA PRO A 85 16.18 -10.31 -11.76
C PRO A 85 15.21 -10.83 -10.72
N VAL A 86 15.39 -12.09 -10.33
CA VAL A 86 14.70 -12.65 -9.16
C VAL A 86 15.26 -11.90 -7.96
N THR A 87 14.60 -10.80 -7.62
CA THR A 87 14.98 -10.02 -6.45
C THR A 87 14.51 -10.83 -5.25
N PRO A 88 15.40 -11.26 -4.34
CA PRO A 88 14.98 -12.04 -3.18
C PRO A 88 13.91 -11.26 -2.40
N PRO A 89 12.82 -11.90 -1.93
CA PRO A 89 11.72 -11.23 -1.22
C PRO A 89 12.19 -10.36 -0.05
N ALA A 90 13.28 -10.76 0.62
CA ALA A 90 13.84 -10.10 1.79
C ALA A 90 14.47 -8.71 1.53
N THR A 91 14.52 -8.25 0.29
CA THR A 91 15.21 -7.01 -0.09
C THR A 91 14.29 -5.81 -0.22
N VAL A 92 12.98 -5.99 -0.04
CA VAL A 92 12.00 -4.92 -0.26
C VAL A 92 11.62 -4.33 1.08
N VAL A 93 11.97 -3.07 1.28
CA VAL A 93 11.53 -2.33 2.45
C VAL A 93 10.06 -2.00 2.23
N HIS A 94 9.20 -2.61 3.02
CA HIS A 94 7.80 -2.20 3.12
C HIS A 94 7.61 -1.41 4.41
N ARG A 95 6.53 -0.63 4.46
CA ARG A 95 6.04 -0.04 5.69
C ARG A 95 4.56 -0.31 5.83
N THR A 96 4.17 -0.47 7.07
CA THR A 96 2.79 -0.56 7.50
C THR A 96 2.51 0.55 8.50
N GLY A 97 1.25 0.92 8.62
CA GLY A 97 0.74 1.85 9.62
C GLY A 97 -0.73 1.57 9.84
N THR A 98 -1.24 1.91 11.01
CA THR A 98 -2.65 1.75 11.34
C THR A 98 -3.28 3.09 11.64
N PHE A 99 -4.53 3.24 11.27
CA PHE A 99 -5.34 4.40 11.61
C PHE A 99 -6.83 4.03 11.59
N LEU A 100 -7.64 4.89 12.17
CA LEU A 100 -9.09 4.74 12.17
C LEU A 100 -9.66 5.54 10.99
N ALA A 101 -10.31 4.84 10.06
CA ALA A 101 -11.13 5.51 9.07
C ALA A 101 -12.46 5.90 9.73
N PRO A 102 -12.85 7.19 9.64
CA PRO A 102 -14.14 7.61 10.15
C PRO A 102 -15.25 6.84 9.43
N GLY A 103 -16.30 6.50 10.16
CA GLY A 103 -17.52 6.01 9.55
C GLY A 103 -18.14 7.07 8.64
N ASN A 104 -19.03 6.65 7.75
CA ASN A 104 -19.80 7.54 6.89
C ASN A 104 -20.43 8.67 7.72
N HIS A 105 -20.46 9.89 7.16
CA HIS A 105 -21.18 11.02 7.77
C HIS A 105 -22.62 10.62 8.07
N GLY A 106 -22.92 10.35 9.35
CA GLY A 106 -24.23 9.85 9.81
C GLY A 106 -24.20 8.52 10.57
N ASN A 107 -23.10 7.77 10.54
CA ASN A 107 -22.92 6.59 11.37
C ASN A 107 -21.48 6.50 11.92
N PRO A 108 -21.20 7.09 13.10
CA PRO A 108 -19.93 6.92 13.81
C PRO A 108 -19.60 5.45 14.08
N ASP A 109 -20.64 4.62 14.30
CA ASP A 109 -20.52 3.17 14.43
C ASP A 109 -20.22 2.48 13.09
N ALA A 110 -19.89 3.22 12.03
CA ALA A 110 -19.30 2.69 10.81
C ALA A 110 -17.77 2.84 10.76
N ALA A 111 -17.12 3.35 11.82
CA ALA A 111 -15.66 3.42 11.89
C ALA A 111 -15.00 2.06 11.63
N ARG A 112 -13.83 2.09 11.00
CA ARG A 112 -13.05 0.90 10.64
C ARG A 112 -11.58 1.09 11.00
N ALA A 113 -10.98 0.05 11.55
CA ALA A 113 -9.53 -0.04 11.65
C ALA A 113 -8.97 -0.29 10.26
N VAL A 114 -8.02 0.54 9.82
CA VAL A 114 -7.34 0.40 8.55
C VAL A 114 -5.88 0.08 8.79
N VAL A 115 -5.39 -0.96 8.11
CA VAL A 115 -3.96 -1.20 7.95
C VAL A 115 -3.57 -0.65 6.58
N LEU A 116 -2.71 0.37 6.57
CA LEU A 116 -2.10 0.89 5.37
C LEU A 116 -0.78 0.18 5.11
N LEU A 117 -0.60 -0.34 3.90
CA LEU A 117 0.62 -0.96 3.41
C LEU A 117 1.17 -0.17 2.24
N ASN A 118 2.42 0.28 2.36
CA ASN A 118 3.22 0.65 1.19
C ASN A 118 4.24 -0.45 0.92
N PRO A 119 4.07 -1.24 -0.16
CA PRO A 119 4.85 -2.46 -0.38
C PRO A 119 6.24 -2.20 -0.96
N GLY A 120 6.61 -0.95 -1.28
CA GLY A 120 7.84 -0.69 -2.01
C GLY A 120 8.60 0.58 -1.66
N LEU A 121 7.98 1.60 -1.05
CA LEU A 121 8.59 2.87 -0.66
C LEU A 121 9.54 3.46 -1.72
N GLU A 122 10.83 3.12 -1.66
CA GLU A 122 11.89 3.58 -2.57
C GLU A 122 11.85 2.88 -3.94
N ARG A 123 10.83 2.05 -4.16
CA ARG A 123 10.66 1.20 -5.32
C ARG A 123 9.20 1.09 -5.74
N VAL A 124 8.94 1.27 -7.03
CA VAL A 124 7.61 1.06 -7.61
C VAL A 124 7.68 0.20 -8.87
N LEU A 125 6.63 -0.58 -9.07
CA LEU A 125 6.40 -1.33 -10.30
C LEU A 125 5.77 -0.40 -11.33
N LEU A 126 6.26 -0.50 -12.57
CA LEU A 126 5.70 0.16 -13.73
C LEU A 126 5.17 -0.90 -14.70
N ILE A 127 3.99 -0.69 -15.24
CA ILE A 127 3.43 -1.52 -16.31
C ILE A 127 3.18 -0.63 -17.51
N ARG A 128 3.57 -1.12 -18.68
CA ARG A 128 3.26 -0.50 -19.96
C ARG A 128 1.85 -0.87 -20.35
N GLU A 129 1.02 0.14 -20.59
CA GLU A 129 -0.31 -0.08 -21.14
C GLU A 129 -0.18 -0.68 -22.54
N ALA A 130 -0.98 -1.70 -22.86
CA ALA A 130 -0.95 -2.35 -24.17
C ALA A 130 -1.84 -1.57 -25.17
N PRO A 131 -1.53 -1.62 -26.49
CA PRO A 131 -0.42 -2.32 -27.14
C PRO A 131 0.87 -1.48 -27.25
N ILE A 132 0.77 -0.15 -27.30
CA ILE A 132 1.91 0.80 -27.28
C ILE A 132 1.48 1.99 -26.41
N GLY A 133 1.26 1.71 -25.13
CA GLY A 133 0.78 2.71 -24.18
C GLY A 133 1.89 3.29 -23.32
N HIS A 134 1.47 4.20 -22.45
CA HIS A 134 2.36 4.86 -21.50
C HIS A 134 2.71 3.92 -20.35
N TRP A 135 3.81 4.25 -19.66
CA TRP A 135 4.13 3.62 -18.39
C TRP A 135 3.23 4.18 -17.30
N ARG A 136 2.64 3.30 -16.49
CA ARG A 136 1.93 3.70 -15.27
C ARG A 136 2.49 2.97 -14.07
N VAL A 137 2.42 3.62 -12.91
CA VAL A 137 2.65 2.95 -11.62
C VAL A 137 1.59 1.87 -11.44
N ALA A 138 2.02 0.72 -10.95
CA ALA A 138 1.17 -0.41 -10.64
C ALA A 138 1.54 -0.99 -9.28
N LEU A 139 0.57 -1.61 -8.64
CA LEU A 139 0.81 -2.49 -7.51
C LEU A 139 1.14 -3.90 -8.02
N ASN A 140 1.71 -4.73 -7.14
CA ASN A 140 1.92 -6.14 -7.46
C ASN A 140 0.56 -6.80 -7.79
N ARG A 141 0.45 -7.41 -8.98
CA ARG A 141 -0.77 -8.13 -9.41
C ARG A 141 -1.19 -9.23 -8.44
N GLY A 142 -0.27 -9.78 -7.65
CA GLY A 142 -0.61 -10.73 -6.59
C GLY A 142 -1.71 -10.21 -5.67
N PHE A 143 -1.73 -8.92 -5.34
CA PHE A 143 -2.79 -8.33 -4.50
C PHE A 143 -4.17 -8.37 -5.15
N GLU A 144 -4.25 -8.09 -6.46
CA GLU A 144 -5.50 -8.18 -7.21
C GLU A 144 -5.96 -9.64 -7.32
N THR A 145 -5.04 -10.55 -7.63
CA THR A 145 -5.31 -12.00 -7.69
C THR A 145 -5.76 -12.56 -6.34
N ALA A 146 -5.21 -12.03 -5.24
CA ALA A 146 -5.62 -12.35 -3.89
C ALA A 146 -7.01 -11.78 -3.51
N GLY A 147 -7.63 -10.99 -4.38
CA GLY A 147 -8.99 -10.48 -4.19
C GLY A 147 -9.09 -9.05 -3.67
N LEU A 148 -7.97 -8.32 -3.56
CA LEU A 148 -8.05 -6.88 -3.31
C LEU A 148 -8.57 -6.16 -4.56
N VAL A 149 -9.34 -5.10 -4.36
CA VAL A 149 -9.99 -4.33 -5.44
C VAL A 149 -9.69 -2.84 -5.31
N PRO A 150 -9.78 -2.05 -6.39
CA PRO A 150 -9.72 -0.59 -6.29
C PRO A 150 -10.71 -0.06 -5.25
N GLY A 151 -10.32 0.95 -4.47
CA GLY A 151 -11.15 1.47 -3.37
C GLY A 151 -12.56 1.88 -3.78
N ALA A 152 -12.71 2.49 -4.97
CA ALA A 152 -14.01 2.83 -5.57
C ALA A 152 -14.95 1.62 -5.82
N ARG A 153 -14.44 0.39 -5.71
CA ARG A 153 -15.19 -0.86 -5.89
C ARG A 153 -15.26 -1.70 -4.61
N LEU A 154 -14.79 -1.15 -3.49
CA LEU A 154 -14.72 -1.87 -2.22
C LEU A 154 -16.12 -2.24 -1.72
N ASP A 155 -16.32 -3.52 -1.47
CA ASP A 155 -17.48 -4.06 -0.77
C ASP A 155 -17.03 -4.56 0.61
N LEU A 156 -17.44 -3.84 1.66
CA LEU A 156 -17.06 -4.16 3.03
C LEU A 156 -17.78 -5.40 3.60
N ASP A 157 -18.86 -5.86 2.96
CA ASP A 157 -19.57 -7.08 3.37
C ASP A 157 -18.95 -8.35 2.79
N ARG A 158 -17.94 -8.21 1.92
CA ARG A 158 -17.28 -9.32 1.26
C ARG A 158 -15.81 -9.42 1.67
N PRO A 159 -15.44 -10.39 2.53
CA PRO A 159 -14.06 -10.60 2.91
C PRO A 159 -13.21 -11.06 1.72
N VAL A 160 -11.92 -10.73 1.79
CA VAL A 160 -10.90 -11.15 0.83
C VAL A 160 -10.62 -12.63 1.07
N PHE A 161 -10.93 -13.47 0.09
CA PHE A 161 -10.73 -14.92 0.21
C PHE A 161 -9.25 -15.27 0.26
N GLY A 162 -8.86 -16.15 1.19
CA GLY A 162 -7.47 -16.56 1.37
C GLY A 162 -6.60 -15.54 2.10
N ALA A 163 -7.15 -14.42 2.59
CA ALA A 163 -6.43 -13.49 3.44
C ALA A 163 -6.98 -13.56 4.88
N VAL A 164 -6.08 -13.59 5.87
CA VAL A 164 -6.45 -13.62 7.28
C VAL A 164 -5.59 -12.67 8.10
N ALA A 165 -6.21 -12.05 9.11
CA ALA A 165 -5.53 -11.26 10.11
C ALA A 165 -5.39 -12.04 11.43
N VAL A 166 -4.23 -11.95 12.06
CA VAL A 166 -3.96 -12.50 13.38
C VAL A 166 -3.55 -11.35 14.29
N LEU A 167 -4.39 -11.07 15.29
CA LEU A 167 -4.14 -10.02 16.27
C LEU A 167 -3.24 -10.53 17.39
N ARG A 168 -2.12 -9.85 17.61
CA ARG A 168 -1.15 -10.03 18.71
C ARG A 168 -1.35 -8.91 19.74
N PRO A 169 -0.68 -8.93 20.91
CA PRO A 169 -0.87 -7.90 21.93
C PRO A 169 -0.69 -6.46 21.43
N ARG A 170 0.30 -6.21 20.56
CA ARG A 170 0.66 -4.87 20.07
C ARG A 170 0.74 -4.74 18.56
N SER A 171 0.36 -5.78 17.83
CA SER A 171 0.44 -5.79 16.37
C SER A 171 -0.65 -6.64 15.76
N VAL A 172 -0.89 -6.47 14.47
CA VAL A 172 -1.70 -7.36 13.64
C VAL A 172 -0.84 -7.89 12.49
N VAL A 173 -0.88 -9.20 12.29
CA VAL A 173 -0.21 -9.87 11.17
C VAL A 173 -1.25 -10.24 10.13
N ILE A 174 -1.02 -9.84 8.88
CA ILE A 174 -1.87 -10.18 7.75
C ILE A 174 -1.12 -11.18 6.88
N THR A 175 -1.74 -12.31 6.61
CA THR A 175 -1.20 -13.35 5.73
C THR A 175 -2.15 -13.60 4.58
N PHE A 176 -1.58 -13.91 3.42
CA PHE A 176 -2.31 -14.30 2.22
C PHE A 176 -1.93 -15.73 1.84
N ASP A 177 -2.91 -16.50 1.38
CA ASP A 177 -2.71 -17.76 0.66
C ASP A 177 -2.35 -17.45 -0.80
N HIS A 178 -1.25 -16.72 -0.99
CA HIS A 178 -0.74 -16.34 -2.29
C HIS A 178 0.80 -16.36 -2.30
N PRO A 179 1.45 -17.10 -3.21
CA PRO A 179 2.90 -17.32 -3.15
C PRO A 179 3.73 -16.04 -3.33
N ASP A 180 3.19 -15.06 -4.07
CA ASP A 180 3.88 -13.80 -4.34
C ASP A 180 3.66 -12.71 -3.27
N ILE A 181 2.92 -13.01 -2.20
CA ILE A 181 2.66 -12.06 -1.12
C ILE A 181 3.24 -12.60 0.18
N THR A 182 4.19 -11.87 0.75
CA THR A 182 4.72 -12.18 2.08
C THR A 182 3.80 -11.66 3.18
N PRO A 183 3.79 -12.27 4.37
CA PRO A 183 3.11 -11.71 5.53
C PRO A 183 3.55 -10.27 5.83
N TYR A 184 2.60 -9.46 6.31
CA TYR A 184 2.85 -8.10 6.78
C TYR A 184 2.45 -7.97 8.24
N GLU A 185 3.19 -7.16 8.99
CA GLU A 185 2.88 -6.86 10.39
C GLU A 185 2.74 -5.35 10.55
N ALA A 186 1.73 -4.92 11.29
CA ALA A 186 1.50 -3.51 11.60
C ALA A 186 1.30 -3.34 13.11
N ASP A 187 1.87 -2.29 13.69
CA ASP A 187 1.61 -1.93 15.09
C ASP A 187 0.14 -1.53 15.26
N VAL A 188 -0.44 -1.88 16.40
CA VAL A 188 -1.81 -1.46 16.77
C VAL A 188 -1.79 -0.85 18.17
N ASP A 189 -2.47 0.28 18.33
CA ASP A 189 -2.81 0.81 19.64
C ASP A 189 -4.07 0.14 20.20
N ASP A 190 -4.41 0.48 21.44
CA ASP A 190 -5.54 -0.15 22.15
C ASP A 190 -6.89 0.18 21.50
N GLU A 191 -7.05 1.39 20.95
CA GLU A 191 -8.30 1.81 20.29
C GLU A 191 -8.52 1.05 18.98
N THR A 192 -7.48 1.00 18.13
CA THR A 192 -7.48 0.22 16.89
C THR A 192 -7.72 -1.25 17.18
N ARG A 193 -7.07 -1.80 18.21
CA ARG A 193 -7.25 -3.18 18.64
C ARG A 193 -8.70 -3.49 18.99
N GLN A 194 -9.32 -2.68 19.86
CA GLN A 194 -10.71 -2.87 20.28
C GLN A 194 -11.65 -2.83 19.07
N LEU A 195 -11.40 -1.95 18.11
CA LEU A 195 -12.22 -1.88 16.90
C LEU A 195 -12.05 -3.11 16.00
N ILE A 196 -10.82 -3.64 15.85
CA ILE A 196 -10.57 -4.89 15.10
C ILE A 196 -11.34 -6.05 15.74
N GLU A 197 -11.28 -6.18 17.07
CA GLU A 197 -11.98 -7.24 17.81
C GLU A 197 -13.50 -7.08 17.69
N ALA A 198 -14.03 -5.87 17.87
CA ALA A 198 -15.46 -5.58 17.79
C ALA A 198 -16.05 -5.83 16.39
N ARG A 199 -15.24 -5.73 15.33
CA ARG A 199 -15.64 -5.96 13.94
C ARG A 199 -15.26 -7.33 13.41
N ALA A 200 -14.53 -8.13 14.18
CA ALA A 200 -13.94 -9.39 13.74
C ALA A 200 -13.12 -9.25 12.44
N GLY A 201 -12.41 -8.14 12.27
CA GLY A 201 -11.60 -7.88 11.07
C GLY A 201 -11.14 -6.44 10.93
N LEU A 202 -10.50 -6.16 9.81
CA LEU A 202 -9.95 -4.84 9.47
C LEU A 202 -9.99 -4.59 7.96
N LEU A 203 -9.84 -3.32 7.57
CA LEU A 203 -9.64 -2.95 6.19
C LEU A 203 -8.14 -2.90 5.88
N LEU A 204 -7.69 -3.63 4.87
CA LEU A 204 -6.35 -3.46 4.33
C LEU A 204 -6.40 -2.48 3.15
N ALA A 205 -5.49 -1.50 3.13
CA ALA A 205 -5.28 -0.59 2.02
C ALA A 205 -3.82 -0.68 1.56
N VAL A 206 -3.59 -1.03 0.29
CA VAL A 206 -2.27 -1.18 -0.31
C VAL A 206 -2.07 -0.06 -1.33
N THR A 207 -1.03 0.76 -1.15
CA THR A 207 -0.75 1.88 -2.07
C THR A 207 0.72 2.29 -2.04
N HIS A 208 1.22 2.82 -3.16
CA HIS A 208 2.51 3.50 -3.20
C HIS A 208 2.41 5.01 -2.92
N ALA A 209 1.21 5.58 -2.99
CA ALA A 209 1.00 7.03 -2.96
C ALA A 209 1.03 7.62 -1.54
N LEU A 210 1.06 6.79 -0.50
CA LEU A 210 1.14 7.23 0.90
C LEU A 210 2.32 6.56 1.60
N HIS A 211 2.96 7.32 2.49
CA HIS A 211 3.91 6.79 3.45
C HIS A 211 3.19 6.52 4.78
N PRO A 212 3.16 5.27 5.29
CA PRO A 212 2.39 4.94 6.47
C PRO A 212 2.80 5.66 7.77
N ARG A 213 3.96 6.33 7.81
CA ARG A 213 4.39 7.13 8.97
C ARG A 213 4.08 8.62 8.86
N THR A 214 3.66 9.12 7.70
CA THR A 214 3.40 10.56 7.47
C THR A 214 1.90 10.85 7.34
N LEU A 215 1.06 9.97 7.89
CA LEU A 215 -0.39 10.13 7.79
C LEU A 215 -0.80 11.37 8.60
N ALA A 216 -1.12 12.45 7.88
CA ALA A 216 -1.49 13.75 8.45
C ALA A 216 -2.96 13.81 8.92
N GLY A 217 -3.60 12.65 9.13
CA GLY A 217 -5.03 12.52 9.45
C GLY A 217 -5.90 12.07 8.26
N PRO A 218 -7.22 11.89 8.48
CA PRO A 218 -8.12 11.27 7.53
C PRO A 218 -8.22 11.98 6.16
N ASP A 219 -8.25 13.31 6.17
CA ASP A 219 -8.45 14.14 4.96
C ASP A 219 -7.32 13.96 3.94
N ALA A 220 -6.10 13.67 4.40
CA ALA A 220 -4.96 13.41 3.53
C ALA A 220 -5.00 12.03 2.86
N ILE A 221 -5.76 11.10 3.44
CA ILE A 221 -5.79 9.69 3.05
C ILE A 221 -6.94 9.43 2.08
N GLU A 222 -8.08 10.09 2.29
CA GLU A 222 -9.32 9.86 1.54
C GLU A 222 -9.13 9.93 0.01
N PRO A 223 -8.46 10.94 -0.58
CA PRO A 223 -8.30 11.01 -2.03
C PRO A 223 -7.48 9.84 -2.61
N VAL A 224 -6.59 9.25 -1.80
CA VAL A 224 -5.77 8.10 -2.23
C VAL A 224 -6.56 6.80 -2.09
N ILE A 225 -7.35 6.67 -1.04
CA ILE A 225 -8.22 5.52 -0.79
C ILE A 225 -9.34 5.43 -1.82
N GLN A 226 -9.99 6.56 -2.14
CA GLN A 226 -11.10 6.60 -3.10
C GLN A 226 -10.60 6.51 -4.56
N GLY A 227 -9.32 6.77 -4.80
CA GLY A 227 -8.73 6.72 -6.13
C GLY A 227 -8.46 5.30 -6.66
N ASP A 228 -7.95 5.26 -7.89
CA ASP A 228 -7.47 4.04 -8.57
C ASP A 228 -6.04 3.64 -8.18
N ARG A 229 -5.42 4.39 -7.25
CA ARG A 229 -4.02 4.22 -6.81
C ARG A 229 -3.87 3.32 -5.59
N SER A 230 -4.97 2.72 -5.14
CA SER A 230 -5.00 1.86 -3.96
C SER A 230 -5.81 0.60 -4.23
N LEU A 231 -5.34 -0.53 -3.71
CA LEU A 231 -6.09 -1.76 -3.64
C LEU A 231 -6.51 -2.01 -2.19
N MET A 232 -7.75 -2.43 -2.01
CA MET A 232 -8.38 -2.53 -0.70
C MET A 232 -9.20 -3.80 -0.57
N GLY A 233 -9.39 -4.23 0.67
CA GLY A 233 -10.26 -5.35 0.97
C GLY A 233 -10.42 -5.60 2.47
N TRP A 234 -11.58 -6.16 2.83
CA TRP A 234 -11.87 -6.55 4.20
C TRP A 234 -11.16 -7.85 4.56
N ILE A 235 -10.36 -7.84 5.62
CA ILE A 235 -9.61 -9.00 6.09
C ILE A 235 -10.22 -9.47 7.41
N GLU A 236 -10.70 -10.71 7.43
CA GLU A 236 -11.29 -11.30 8.64
C GLU A 236 -10.21 -11.62 9.68
N LEU A 237 -10.59 -11.44 10.94
CA LEU A 237 -9.77 -11.85 12.08
C LEU A 237 -9.89 -13.37 12.26
N ASN A 238 -8.76 -14.05 12.32
CA ASN A 238 -8.72 -15.46 12.66
C ASN A 238 -9.04 -15.65 14.15
N SER A 239 -10.28 -16.07 14.43
CA SER A 239 -10.80 -16.27 15.77
C SER A 239 -10.15 -17.44 16.53
N ALA A 240 -9.48 -18.37 15.83
CA ALA A 240 -8.86 -19.54 16.49
C ALA A 240 -7.62 -19.18 17.33
N HIS A 241 -7.05 -17.97 17.13
CA HIS A 241 -5.86 -17.50 17.85
C HIS A 241 -6.13 -16.29 18.76
N SER A 242 -7.32 -15.71 18.67
CA SER A 242 -7.76 -14.69 19.63
C SER A 242 -8.33 -15.43 20.83
N GLY A 243 -7.63 -15.39 21.98
CA GLY A 243 -8.05 -16.04 23.23
C GLY A 243 -9.37 -15.52 23.84
N ALA A 244 -10.21 -14.85 23.05
CA ALA A 244 -11.49 -14.30 23.44
C ALA A 244 -12.64 -15.10 22.79
N ALA A 245 -13.49 -15.64 23.65
CA ALA A 245 -14.61 -16.51 23.31
C ALA A 245 -15.51 -15.95 22.20
N GLN A 246 -15.61 -16.74 21.13
CA GLN A 246 -16.61 -16.68 20.07
C GLN A 246 -18.03 -16.72 20.68
N ARG A 247 -18.68 -15.57 20.91
CA ARG A 247 -20.10 -15.51 21.26
C ARG A 247 -20.83 -14.43 20.45
N ASN A 248 -21.69 -14.90 19.54
CA ASN A 248 -22.94 -14.28 19.11
C ASN A 248 -22.96 -13.19 18.01
N TRP A 249 -22.15 -13.28 16.95
CA TRP A 249 -22.37 -12.42 15.77
C TRP A 249 -23.25 -13.05 14.65
N VAL A 250 -23.50 -14.36 14.68
CA VAL A 250 -24.19 -15.08 13.58
C VAL A 250 -25.72 -14.98 13.63
N ARG A 251 -26.34 -14.39 14.67
CA ARG A 251 -27.81 -14.53 14.85
C ARG A 251 -28.71 -13.40 14.33
N ASP A 252 -28.20 -12.28 13.79
CA ASP A 252 -29.09 -11.16 13.47
C ASP A 252 -29.05 -10.58 12.05
N ARG A 253 -28.51 -11.31 11.06
CA ARG A 253 -28.66 -10.92 9.64
C ARG A 253 -29.85 -11.63 9.00
N ARG A 254 -31.07 -11.12 9.25
CA ARG A 254 -32.17 -11.35 8.29
C ARG A 254 -31.84 -10.56 7.01
N PRO A 255 -31.92 -11.17 5.83
CA PRO A 255 -31.70 -10.46 4.57
C PRO A 255 -32.87 -9.50 4.35
N THR A 256 -32.64 -8.19 4.50
CA THR A 256 -33.51 -7.19 3.90
C THR A 256 -33.32 -7.28 2.38
N ARG A 257 -34.38 -7.71 1.70
CA ARG A 257 -34.42 -7.75 0.23
C ARG A 257 -34.25 -6.32 -0.31
N GLY A 258 -33.30 -6.15 -1.23
CA GLY A 258 -33.35 -5.15 -2.28
C GLY A 258 -32.92 -3.74 -1.88
N GLY A 259 -31.61 -3.52 -1.82
CA GLY A 259 -31.01 -2.20 -1.90
C GLY A 259 -29.61 -2.32 -2.45
N VAL A 260 -29.42 -2.02 -3.74
CA VAL A 260 -28.07 -1.78 -4.29
C VAL A 260 -27.60 -0.45 -3.68
N HIS A 261 -27.03 -0.51 -2.48
CA HIS A 261 -26.35 0.65 -1.92
C HIS A 261 -25.02 0.79 -2.66
N ARG A 262 -25.03 1.63 -3.71
CA ARG A 262 -23.80 2.31 -4.11
C ARG A 262 -23.35 3.11 -2.89
N LEU A 263 -22.14 2.84 -2.41
CA LEU A 263 -21.46 3.80 -1.55
C LEU A 263 -21.34 5.10 -2.34
N TRP A 264 -22.15 6.08 -1.97
CA TRP A 264 -21.79 7.47 -2.09
C TRP A 264 -21.29 7.88 -0.72
N LEU A 265 -19.98 8.00 -0.61
CA LEU A 265 -19.36 8.92 0.32
C LEU A 265 -18.63 9.91 -0.55
N CYS A 266 -18.96 11.18 -0.31
CA CYS A 266 -18.84 12.32 -1.20
C CYS A 266 -17.52 12.40 -1.98
#